data_AF-A0AAN7Z1C7-F1
#
_entry.id   AF-A0AAN7Z1C7-F1
#
_cell.length_a   1.000
_cell.length_b   1.000
_cell.length_c   1.000
_cell.angle_alpha   90.00
_cell.angle_beta   90.00
_cell.angle_gamma   90.00
#
_symmetry.space_group_name_H-M   'P 1'
#
loop_
_entity.id
_entity.type
_entity.pdbx_description
1 polymer ?
#
loop_
_entity_poly.entity_id
_entity_poly.type
_entity_poly.pdbx_seq_one_letter_code
_entity_poly.pdbx_strand_id
1 'polypeptide(L)'
;MKLRIIPKSSLRGVFRILPRAAPCSYPGSTVSTRPASSVSQRPGSDYVSFPGAVKSAFTSDLRFTQPSDHPALPTYRVVDQDGTIVDHSFKQDLGDDEIVQLYKTMLTISIMDVIMFDAQRQGRLSFYMVSAGEEAISVGSASILDKQDVVFCQYREQGVFAQRGFTLNDFMNQLFANKLDNGRGRNMPVHYGSKELNIVSRLRQAYKCVYKTFHLTSQ
;
A
#
# COMPACT_ATOMS: atom_id res chain seq x y z
N MET A 1 39.31 -43.07 -32.47
CA MET A 1 39.54 -44.03 -31.36
C MET A 1 38.31 -44.92 -31.23
N LYS A 2 38.51 -46.23 -31.29
CA LYS A 2 37.50 -47.30 -31.37
C LYS A 2 36.75 -47.50 -30.04
N LEU A 3 35.44 -47.73 -30.20
CA LEU A 3 34.46 -48.46 -29.37
C LEU A 3 34.93 -49.10 -28.04
N ARG A 4 34.04 -49.04 -27.03
CA ARG A 4 33.38 -50.25 -26.50
C ARG A 4 32.15 -49.95 -25.64
N ILE A 5 31.00 -50.31 -26.20
CA ILE A 5 29.76 -50.63 -25.48
C ILE A 5 29.99 -51.99 -24.82
N ILE A 6 29.59 -52.16 -23.54
CA ILE A 6 29.57 -53.46 -22.86
C ILE A 6 28.12 -53.76 -22.43
N PRO A 7 27.58 -54.96 -22.69
CA PRO A 7 26.15 -55.26 -22.62
C PRO A 7 25.71 -55.83 -21.26
N LYS A 8 24.39 -55.76 -21.02
CA LYS A 8 23.69 -56.52 -19.97
C LYS A 8 23.60 -57.99 -20.37
N SER A 9 24.12 -58.91 -19.55
CA SER A 9 23.52 -60.23 -19.35
C SER A 9 24.18 -61.03 -18.23
N SER A 10 23.35 -61.48 -17.30
CA SER A 10 23.36 -62.81 -16.68
C SER A 10 24.70 -63.35 -16.14
N LEU A 11 24.89 -63.23 -14.82
CA LEU A 11 25.62 -64.23 -14.04
C LEU A 11 24.86 -64.52 -12.74
N ARG A 12 24.12 -65.63 -12.76
CA ARG A 12 23.73 -66.36 -11.55
C ARG A 12 25.03 -66.81 -10.88
N GLY A 13 25.34 -66.22 -9.72
CA GLY A 13 26.48 -66.59 -8.89
C GLY A 13 25.98 -67.06 -7.53
N VAL A 14 26.21 -68.35 -7.27
CA VAL A 14 25.89 -69.08 -6.05
C VAL A 14 26.56 -68.42 -4.84
N PHE A 15 25.79 -67.81 -3.95
CA PHE A 15 26.28 -67.37 -2.65
C PHE A 15 26.08 -68.48 -1.62
N ARG A 16 27.19 -69.06 -1.16
CA ARG A 16 27.26 -70.00 -0.04
C ARG A 16 26.66 -69.35 1.20
N ILE A 17 25.75 -70.06 1.86
CA ILE A 17 25.25 -69.72 3.19
C ILE A 17 26.38 -69.99 4.19
N LEU A 18 26.97 -68.93 4.75
CA LEU A 18 27.81 -69.03 5.95
C LEU A 18 26.90 -68.94 7.20
N PRO A 19 27.20 -69.69 8.27
CA PRO A 19 26.37 -69.72 9.46
C PRO A 19 26.34 -68.36 10.19
N ARG A 20 25.17 -68.09 10.73
CA ARG A 20 24.72 -66.87 11.42
C ARG A 20 25.64 -66.53 12.61
N ALA A 21 26.40 -65.43 12.51
CA ALA A 21 27.02 -64.84 13.70
C ALA A 21 25.92 -64.21 14.59
N ALA A 22 25.98 -64.46 15.89
CA ALA A 22 25.03 -63.93 16.86
C ALA A 22 25.07 -62.39 16.91
N PRO A 23 23.92 -61.70 17.07
CA PRO A 23 23.93 -60.25 17.19
C PRO A 23 24.52 -59.83 18.54
N CYS A 24 25.68 -59.15 18.49
CA CYS A 24 26.14 -58.33 19.61
C CYS A 24 25.11 -57.20 19.84
N SER A 25 24.49 -57.22 21.00
CA SER A 25 23.59 -56.17 21.47
C SER A 25 24.39 -54.90 21.75
N TYR A 26 24.38 -53.96 20.82
CA TYR A 26 24.77 -52.57 21.10
C TYR A 26 23.68 -51.93 21.96
N PRO A 27 24.01 -51.30 23.10
CA PRO A 27 23.03 -50.51 23.84
C PRO A 27 22.52 -49.40 22.91
N GLY A 28 21.20 -49.38 22.69
CA GLY A 28 20.55 -48.46 21.77
C GLY A 28 20.97 -47.02 22.09
N SER A 29 21.60 -46.37 21.11
CA SER A 29 21.70 -44.93 21.12
C SER A 29 20.28 -44.38 21.12
N THR A 30 19.88 -43.79 22.24
CA THR A 30 18.66 -43.00 22.31
C THR A 30 18.85 -41.85 21.34
N VAL A 31 18.28 -41.98 20.14
CA VAL A 31 18.11 -40.84 19.24
C VAL A 31 17.24 -39.88 20.01
N SER A 32 17.86 -38.79 20.50
CA SER A 32 17.13 -37.64 21.03
C SER A 32 16.26 -37.14 19.88
N THR A 33 15.00 -37.55 19.89
CA THR A 33 13.95 -36.90 19.12
C THR A 33 13.91 -35.48 19.65
N ARG A 34 14.57 -34.56 18.93
CA ARG A 34 14.25 -33.15 19.08
C ARG A 34 12.74 -33.06 18.91
N PRO A 35 11.98 -32.52 19.87
CA PRO A 35 10.61 -32.17 19.57
C PRO A 35 10.76 -31.08 18.51
N ALA A 36 10.56 -31.46 17.24
CA ALA A 36 10.08 -30.48 16.30
C ALA A 36 8.84 -29.94 16.99
N SER A 37 8.88 -28.68 17.43
CA SER A 37 7.67 -27.93 17.72
C SER A 37 6.97 -27.76 16.39
N SER A 38 6.47 -28.87 15.83
CA SER A 38 5.40 -28.81 14.86
C SER A 38 4.30 -28.07 15.58
N VAL A 39 3.65 -27.16 14.87
CA VAL A 39 2.52 -26.42 15.41
C VAL A 39 1.47 -27.48 15.71
N SER A 40 1.49 -28.01 16.93
CA SER A 40 0.79 -29.25 17.24
C SER A 40 -0.66 -28.88 17.39
N GLN A 41 -1.41 -29.22 16.35
CA GLN A 41 -2.86 -29.23 16.35
C GLN A 41 -3.31 -29.98 17.61
N ARG A 42 -3.93 -29.29 18.58
CA ARG A 42 -4.42 -29.95 19.80
C ARG A 42 -5.55 -30.90 19.39
N PRO A 43 -5.57 -32.15 19.89
CA PRO A 43 -6.71 -33.04 19.66
C PRO A 43 -8.02 -32.38 20.10
N GLY A 44 -9.02 -32.37 19.22
CA GLY A 44 -10.33 -31.74 19.48
C GLY A 44 -10.38 -30.22 19.30
N SER A 45 -9.44 -29.60 18.58
CA SER A 45 -9.51 -28.16 18.29
C SER A 45 -10.41 -27.86 17.09
N ASP A 46 -11.34 -26.92 17.24
CA ASP A 46 -12.24 -26.48 16.16
C ASP A 46 -11.56 -25.59 15.12
N TYR A 47 -10.32 -25.18 15.37
CA TYR A 47 -9.55 -24.26 14.54
C TYR A 47 -8.19 -24.84 14.14
N VAL A 48 -7.69 -24.45 12.98
CA VAL A 48 -6.36 -24.79 12.48
C VAL A 48 -5.30 -24.05 13.29
N SER A 49 -4.32 -24.79 13.82
CA SER A 49 -3.13 -24.21 14.44
C SER A 49 -2.07 -24.03 13.36
N PHE A 50 -2.24 -23.02 12.50
CA PHE A 50 -1.25 -22.63 11.49
C PHE A 50 -0.96 -21.13 11.61
N PRO A 51 0.32 -20.71 11.72
CA PRO A 51 0.67 -19.31 12.00
C PRO A 51 0.22 -18.33 10.91
N GLY A 52 0.06 -18.80 9.66
CA GLY A 52 -0.45 -17.98 8.54
C GLY A 52 -1.97 -17.96 8.40
N ALA A 53 -2.72 -18.74 9.19
CA ALA A 53 -4.17 -18.90 9.09
C ALA A 53 -4.80 -18.92 10.48
N VAL A 54 -4.66 -17.78 11.17
CA VAL A 54 -5.12 -17.60 12.54
C VAL A 54 -6.66 -17.68 12.58
N LYS A 55 -7.22 -18.51 13.47
CA LYS A 55 -8.68 -18.70 13.67
C LYS A 55 -9.43 -19.23 12.45
N SER A 56 -8.77 -19.93 11.53
CA SER A 56 -9.47 -20.69 10.49
C SER A 56 -10.20 -21.87 11.12
N ALA A 57 -11.54 -21.82 11.18
CA ALA A 57 -12.35 -22.94 11.66
C ALA A 57 -12.27 -24.11 10.66
N PHE A 58 -12.34 -25.34 11.16
CA PHE A 58 -12.57 -26.49 10.29
C PHE A 58 -14.00 -26.48 9.77
N THR A 59 -14.17 -26.81 8.50
CA THR A 59 -15.47 -27.06 7.88
C THR A 59 -15.42 -28.37 7.12
N SER A 60 -16.48 -29.17 7.20
CA SER A 60 -16.67 -30.35 6.35
C SER A 60 -17.24 -30.00 4.98
N ASP A 61 -17.78 -28.79 4.84
CA ASP A 61 -18.49 -28.35 3.64
C ASP A 61 -17.51 -27.67 2.69
N LEU A 62 -17.31 -28.27 1.51
CA LEU A 62 -16.48 -27.72 0.45
C LEU A 62 -17.24 -26.61 -0.27
N ARG A 63 -17.06 -25.36 0.18
CA ARG A 63 -17.60 -24.16 -0.44
C ARG A 63 -16.49 -23.23 -0.89
N PHE A 64 -16.53 -22.85 -2.17
CA PHE A 64 -15.72 -21.75 -2.69
C PHE A 64 -16.49 -20.44 -2.52
N THR A 65 -15.81 -19.41 -2.04
CA THR A 65 -16.37 -18.05 -2.01
C THR A 65 -16.27 -17.45 -3.40
N GLN A 66 -17.40 -17.00 -3.94
CA GLN A 66 -17.44 -16.23 -5.18
C GLN A 66 -17.52 -14.74 -4.84
N PRO A 67 -16.98 -13.83 -5.67
CA PRO A 67 -17.16 -12.40 -5.46
C PRO A 67 -18.63 -11.96 -5.40
N SER A 68 -19.54 -12.73 -6.02
CA SER A 68 -21.00 -12.55 -5.98
C SER A 68 -21.65 -12.89 -4.64
N ASP A 69 -20.98 -13.66 -3.76
CA ASP A 69 -21.49 -13.97 -2.42
C ASP A 69 -21.47 -12.73 -1.50
N HIS A 70 -20.68 -11.71 -1.86
CA HIS A 70 -20.51 -10.50 -1.07
C HIS A 70 -21.14 -9.30 -1.81
N PRO A 71 -22.13 -8.61 -1.21
CA PRO A 71 -22.64 -7.38 -1.81
C PRO A 71 -21.55 -6.31 -1.87
N ALA A 72 -21.68 -5.38 -2.82
CA ALA A 72 -20.77 -4.24 -2.92
C ALA A 72 -20.78 -3.41 -1.64
N LEU A 73 -19.61 -2.91 -1.24
CA LEU A 73 -19.50 -2.05 -0.07
C LEU A 73 -20.33 -0.77 -0.28
N PRO A 74 -21.18 -0.38 0.69
CA PRO A 74 -21.98 0.82 0.58
C PRO A 74 -21.08 2.08 0.59
N THR A 75 -21.48 3.11 -0.16
CA THR A 75 -20.79 4.40 -0.20
C THR A 75 -21.33 5.34 0.86
N TYR A 76 -20.45 5.85 1.71
CA TYR A 76 -20.80 6.83 2.74
C TYR A 76 -21.09 8.21 2.11
N ARG A 77 -22.16 8.87 2.54
CA ARG A 77 -22.59 10.18 2.05
C ARG A 77 -23.29 10.97 3.15
N VAL A 78 -22.90 12.22 3.34
CA VAL A 78 -23.51 13.15 4.32
C VAL A 78 -24.51 14.09 3.65
N VAL A 79 -24.16 14.63 2.50
CA VAL A 79 -24.92 15.66 1.78
C VAL A 79 -25.33 15.11 0.40
N ASP A 80 -26.54 15.45 -0.06
CA ASP A 80 -27.00 15.14 -1.41
C ASP A 80 -26.48 16.13 -2.48
N GLN A 81 -26.97 15.99 -3.71
CA GLN A 81 -26.56 16.84 -4.84
C GLN A 81 -27.13 18.27 -4.75
N ASP A 82 -28.23 18.46 -4.02
CA ASP A 82 -28.88 19.74 -3.82
C ASP A 82 -28.28 20.50 -2.63
N GLY A 83 -27.34 19.89 -1.90
CA GLY A 83 -26.71 20.47 -0.72
C GLY A 83 -27.48 20.20 0.58
N THR A 84 -28.48 19.32 0.57
CA THR A 84 -29.27 18.95 1.75
C THR A 84 -28.58 17.84 2.52
N ILE A 85 -28.55 17.95 3.85
CA ILE A 85 -27.97 16.93 4.74
C ILE A 85 -28.93 15.73 4.78
N VAL A 86 -28.46 14.57 4.29
CA VAL A 86 -29.22 13.31 4.26
C VAL A 86 -29.05 12.56 5.58
N ASP A 87 -27.86 12.65 6.19
CA ASP A 87 -27.60 12.02 7.48
C ASP A 87 -28.02 12.96 8.63
N HIS A 88 -29.19 12.71 9.19
CA HIS A 88 -29.70 13.49 10.33
C HIS A 88 -28.89 13.30 11.62
N SER A 89 -28.01 12.30 11.70
CA SER A 89 -27.12 12.11 12.84
C SER A 89 -25.85 12.95 12.74
N PHE A 90 -25.53 13.45 11.53
CA PHE A 90 -24.36 14.27 11.29
C PHE A 90 -24.48 15.62 12.02
N LYS A 91 -23.41 15.98 12.73
CA LYS A 91 -23.25 17.29 13.36
C LYS A 91 -22.07 17.99 12.71
N GLN A 92 -22.26 19.28 12.44
CA GLN A 92 -21.21 20.11 11.87
C GLN A 92 -20.16 20.41 12.95
N ASP A 93 -18.94 19.96 12.70
CA ASP A 93 -17.81 20.15 13.62
C ASP A 93 -16.95 21.39 13.26
N LEU A 94 -17.15 21.98 12.08
CA LEU A 94 -16.37 23.11 11.55
C LEU A 94 -17.16 24.43 11.61
N GLY A 95 -16.46 25.54 11.83
CA GLY A 95 -17.07 26.87 11.77
C GLY A 95 -17.42 27.29 10.34
N ASP A 96 -18.43 28.15 10.17
CA ASP A 96 -18.84 28.65 8.85
C ASP A 96 -17.68 29.34 8.10
N ASP A 97 -16.84 30.09 8.83
CA ASP A 97 -15.66 30.73 8.26
C ASP A 97 -14.66 29.71 7.70
N GLU A 98 -14.45 28.58 8.39
CA GLU A 98 -13.55 27.51 7.94
C GLU A 98 -14.10 26.83 6.68
N ILE A 99 -15.41 26.57 6.64
CA ILE A 99 -16.09 26.01 5.47
C ILE A 99 -15.92 26.94 4.26
N VAL A 100 -16.10 28.25 4.46
CA VAL A 100 -15.88 29.24 3.41
C VAL A 100 -14.42 29.24 2.94
N GLN A 101 -13.45 29.07 3.84
CA GLN A 101 -12.05 28.95 3.44
C GLN A 101 -11.79 27.68 2.61
N LEU A 102 -12.32 26.52 3.02
CA LEU A 102 -12.19 25.28 2.24
C LEU A 102 -12.79 25.44 0.84
N TYR A 103 -13.96 26.09 0.74
CA TYR A 103 -14.59 26.39 -0.54
C TYR A 103 -13.74 27.33 -1.41
N LYS A 104 -13.15 28.38 -0.83
CA LYS A 104 -12.22 29.27 -1.54
C LYS A 104 -10.98 28.54 -2.02
N THR A 105 -10.42 27.61 -1.23
CA THR A 105 -9.28 26.78 -1.63
C THR A 105 -9.64 25.90 -2.83
N MET A 106 -10.80 25.24 -2.81
CA MET A 106 -11.29 24.43 -3.95
C MET A 106 -11.43 25.28 -5.22
N LEU A 107 -12.06 26.45 -5.13
CA LEU A 107 -12.21 27.37 -6.25
C LEU A 107 -10.86 27.86 -6.78
N THR A 108 -9.92 28.16 -5.89
CA THR A 108 -8.58 28.63 -6.28
C THR A 108 -7.85 27.59 -7.12
N ILE A 109 -7.91 26.32 -6.73
CA ILE A 109 -7.33 25.21 -7.52
C ILE A 109 -8.05 25.04 -8.85
N SER A 110 -9.38 25.07 -8.85
CA SER A 110 -10.17 24.93 -10.08
C SER A 110 -9.84 26.03 -11.11
N ILE A 111 -9.73 27.29 -10.67
CA ILE A 111 -9.36 28.42 -11.52
C ILE A 111 -7.91 28.29 -12.01
N MET A 112 -6.98 27.92 -11.13
CA MET A 112 -5.59 27.68 -11.52
C MET A 112 -5.49 26.61 -12.59
N ASP A 113 -6.24 25.52 -12.44
CA ASP A 113 -6.26 24.41 -13.38
C ASP A 113 -6.72 24.85 -14.78
N VAL A 114 -7.77 25.66 -14.87
CA VAL A 114 -8.26 26.21 -16.16
C VAL A 114 -7.18 27.06 -16.83
N ILE A 115 -6.56 27.98 -16.09
CA ILE A 115 -5.57 28.91 -16.64
C ILE A 115 -4.30 28.16 -17.09
N MET A 116 -3.83 27.20 -16.28
CA MET A 116 -2.62 26.44 -16.59
C MET A 116 -2.84 25.42 -17.70
N PHE A 117 -4.03 24.85 -17.80
CA PHE A 117 -4.43 24.02 -18.93
C PHE A 117 -4.37 24.80 -20.24
N ASP A 118 -4.92 26.01 -20.29
CA ASP A 118 -4.84 26.88 -21.46
C ASP A 118 -3.40 27.30 -21.78
N ALA A 119 -2.60 27.63 -20.76
CA ALA A 119 -1.19 27.94 -20.92
C ALA A 119 -0.39 26.77 -21.53
N GLN A 120 -0.73 25.54 -21.15
CA GLN A 120 -0.16 24.32 -21.73
C GLN A 120 -0.57 24.15 -23.21
N ARG A 121 -1.83 24.43 -23.57
CA ARG A 121 -2.30 24.41 -24.96
C ARG A 121 -1.61 25.45 -25.84
N GLN A 122 -1.22 26.58 -25.26
CA GLN A 122 -0.42 27.61 -25.94
C GLN A 122 1.07 27.27 -26.02
N GLY A 123 1.52 26.13 -25.46
CA GLY A 123 2.93 25.75 -25.44
C GLY A 123 3.78 26.54 -24.46
N ARG A 124 3.18 27.31 -23.53
CA ARG A 124 3.90 28.01 -22.45
C ARG A 124 4.39 27.05 -21.37
N LEU A 125 3.69 25.92 -21.21
CA LEU A 125 4.03 24.83 -20.30
C LEU A 125 4.20 23.55 -21.10
N SER A 126 5.18 22.71 -20.74
CA SER A 126 5.42 21.44 -21.42
C SER A 126 4.34 20.40 -21.12
N PHE A 127 3.87 20.36 -19.86
CA PHE A 127 2.88 19.39 -19.40
C PHE A 127 2.02 20.02 -18.30
N TYR A 128 0.73 19.67 -18.26
CA TYR A 128 -0.17 20.04 -17.18
C TYR A 128 -1.31 19.04 -17.08
N MET A 129 -1.85 18.85 -15.88
CA MET A 129 -2.93 17.91 -15.65
C MET A 129 -3.94 18.46 -14.65
N VAL A 130 -5.20 18.49 -15.07
CA VAL A 130 -6.32 19.13 -14.37
C VAL A 130 -6.93 18.18 -13.34
N SER A 131 -7.20 18.67 -12.13
CA SER A 131 -7.80 17.92 -11.00
C SER A 131 -9.33 18.11 -10.86
N ALA A 132 -10.00 18.51 -11.95
CA ALA A 132 -11.44 18.79 -11.96
C ALA A 132 -12.28 17.60 -11.44
N GLY A 133 -13.10 17.87 -10.42
CA GLY A 133 -13.94 16.88 -9.74
C GLY A 133 -13.28 16.22 -8.52
N GLU A 134 -11.98 16.42 -8.29
CA GLU A 134 -11.22 15.86 -7.18
C GLU A 134 -10.77 16.92 -6.15
N GLU A 135 -11.21 18.18 -6.32
CA GLU A 135 -10.83 19.30 -5.44
C GLU A 135 -11.32 19.07 -4.00
N ALA A 136 -12.56 18.59 -3.84
CA ALA A 136 -13.15 18.36 -2.53
C ALA A 136 -12.45 17.25 -1.75
N ILE A 137 -12.05 16.17 -2.43
CA ILE A 137 -11.35 15.04 -1.81
C ILE A 137 -9.98 15.49 -1.32
N SER A 138 -9.24 16.24 -2.14
CA SER A 138 -7.89 16.70 -1.80
C SER A 138 -7.90 17.77 -0.70
N VAL A 139 -8.77 18.78 -0.79
CA VAL A 139 -8.86 19.85 0.23
C VAL A 139 -9.46 19.32 1.54
N GLY A 140 -10.55 18.54 1.47
CA GLY A 140 -11.24 18.02 2.66
C GLY A 140 -10.43 16.98 3.43
N SER A 141 -9.70 16.10 2.74
CA SER A 141 -8.79 15.17 3.43
C SER A 141 -7.63 15.92 4.09
N ALA A 142 -7.09 16.95 3.43
CA ALA A 142 -5.98 17.74 3.97
C ALA A 142 -6.38 18.64 5.15
N SER A 143 -7.65 19.04 5.27
CA SER A 143 -8.10 19.94 6.35
C SER A 143 -8.16 19.25 7.72
N ILE A 144 -8.28 17.93 7.74
CA ILE A 144 -8.35 17.13 8.98
C ILE A 144 -6.96 16.71 9.47
N LEU A 145 -5.98 16.66 8.56
CA LEU A 145 -4.62 16.22 8.89
C LEU A 145 -3.83 17.28 9.64
N ASP A 146 -2.97 16.84 10.54
CA ASP A 146 -2.03 17.72 11.23
C ASP A 146 -0.91 18.16 10.29
N LYS A 147 -0.33 19.34 10.56
CA LYS A 147 0.77 19.90 9.74
C LYS A 147 2.02 19.03 9.78
N GLN A 148 2.19 18.24 10.83
CA GLN A 148 3.30 17.31 11.02
C GLN A 148 3.11 15.99 10.27
N ASP A 149 1.88 15.68 9.84
CA ASP A 149 1.60 14.46 9.11
C ASP A 149 2.29 14.46 7.76
N VAL A 150 2.87 13.31 7.40
CA VAL A 150 3.53 13.15 6.11
C VAL A 150 2.51 12.73 5.09
N VAL A 151 2.34 13.52 4.03
CA VAL A 151 1.40 13.24 2.95
C VAL A 151 2.13 12.77 1.71
N PHE A 152 1.63 11.67 1.16
CA PHE A 152 2.09 11.13 -0.11
C PHE A 152 1.05 11.46 -1.17
N CYS A 153 1.44 12.32 -2.11
CA CYS A 153 0.60 12.71 -3.24
C CYS A 153 1.08 12.02 -4.51
N GLN A 154 0.16 11.87 -5.46
CA GLN A 154 0.45 11.41 -6.81
C GLN A 154 0.64 12.62 -7.72
N TYR A 155 -0.42 13.11 -8.35
CA TYR A 155 -0.37 14.18 -9.36
C TYR A 155 -1.66 15.03 -9.46
N ARG A 156 -2.72 14.71 -8.70
CA ARG A 156 -4.04 15.38 -8.74
C ARG A 156 -4.40 16.01 -7.41
N GLU A 157 -3.52 15.89 -6.42
CA GLU A 157 -3.73 16.33 -5.06
C GLU A 157 -3.26 17.78 -4.85
N GLN A 158 -3.43 18.64 -5.86
CA GLN A 158 -3.02 20.05 -5.79
C GLN A 158 -3.71 20.78 -4.63
N GLY A 159 -4.95 20.39 -4.32
CA GLY A 159 -5.70 20.90 -3.16
C GLY A 159 -5.03 20.61 -1.82
N VAL A 160 -4.29 19.50 -1.67
CA VAL A 160 -3.53 19.20 -0.45
C VAL A 160 -2.41 20.21 -0.25
N PHE A 161 -1.71 20.56 -1.33
CA PHE A 161 -0.63 21.55 -1.28
C PHE A 161 -1.18 22.93 -0.91
N ALA A 162 -2.25 23.38 -1.57
CA ALA A 162 -2.86 24.68 -1.26
C ALA A 162 -3.38 24.75 0.17
N GLN A 163 -4.05 23.70 0.66
CA GLN A 163 -4.58 23.66 2.02
C GLN A 163 -3.47 23.68 3.09
N ARG A 164 -2.30 23.12 2.79
CA ARG A 164 -1.13 23.15 3.68
C ARG A 164 -0.33 24.45 3.63
N GLY A 165 -0.72 25.41 2.78
CA GLY A 165 -0.08 26.72 2.66
C GLY A 165 0.97 26.82 1.56
N PHE A 166 0.96 25.91 0.58
CA PHE A 166 1.76 26.05 -0.63
C PHE A 166 1.24 27.22 -1.48
N THR A 167 2.11 28.17 -1.80
CA THR A 167 1.66 29.40 -2.45
C THR A 167 1.48 29.21 -3.96
N LEU A 168 0.65 30.04 -4.58
CA LEU A 168 0.53 30.08 -6.05
C LEU A 168 1.88 30.36 -6.73
N ASN A 169 2.74 31.15 -6.10
CA ASN A 169 4.10 31.38 -6.59
C ASN A 169 4.92 30.08 -6.63
N ASP A 170 4.80 29.23 -5.61
CA ASP A 170 5.51 27.94 -5.55
C ASP A 170 5.00 26.98 -6.63
N PHE A 171 3.69 26.95 -6.89
CA PHE A 171 3.11 26.21 -8.01
C PHE A 171 3.70 26.68 -9.34
N MET A 172 3.70 27.99 -9.60
CA MET A 172 4.21 28.55 -10.85
C MET A 172 5.72 28.32 -10.99
N ASN A 173 6.48 28.45 -9.90
CA ASN A 173 7.92 28.20 -9.91
C ASN A 173 8.24 26.79 -10.38
N GLN A 174 7.50 25.79 -9.88
CA GLN A 174 7.66 24.39 -10.30
C GLN A 174 7.21 24.18 -11.74
N LEU A 175 6.06 24.73 -12.13
CA LEU A 175 5.48 24.55 -13.46
C LEU A 175 6.38 25.10 -14.58
N PHE A 176 7.00 26.25 -14.35
CA PHE A 176 7.92 26.89 -15.31
C PHE A 176 9.39 26.46 -15.15
N ALA A 177 9.70 25.59 -14.18
CA ALA A 177 11.07 25.19 -13.85
C ALA A 177 12.00 26.40 -13.61
N ASN A 178 11.50 27.40 -12.87
CA ASN A 178 12.23 28.64 -12.58
C ASN A 178 13.37 28.41 -11.57
N LYS A 179 14.25 29.42 -11.43
CA LYS A 179 15.35 29.40 -10.45
C LYS A 179 14.86 29.16 -8.99
N LEU A 180 13.63 29.56 -8.70
CA LEU A 180 13.00 29.42 -7.38
C LEU A 180 12.29 28.06 -7.19
N ASP A 181 12.35 27.14 -8.16
CA ASP A 181 11.82 25.80 -8.00
C ASP A 181 12.67 24.98 -7.00
N ASN A 182 12.01 24.44 -5.98
CA ASN A 182 12.61 23.50 -5.03
C ASN A 182 13.18 22.25 -5.73
N GLY A 183 12.56 21.83 -6.83
CA GLY A 183 13.00 20.73 -7.69
C GLY A 183 14.15 21.08 -8.65
N ARG A 184 14.55 22.35 -8.72
CA ARG A 184 15.56 22.88 -9.65
C ARG A 184 15.31 22.50 -11.12
N GLY A 185 14.05 22.39 -11.53
CA GLY A 185 13.64 22.02 -12.88
C GLY A 185 13.97 20.58 -13.29
N ARG A 186 14.31 19.70 -12.33
CA ARG A 186 14.67 18.30 -12.61
C ARG A 186 13.47 17.39 -12.81
N ASN A 187 12.31 17.84 -12.34
CA ASN A 187 11.07 17.10 -12.43
C ASN A 187 10.19 17.67 -13.54
N MET A 188 9.35 16.81 -14.11
CA MET A 188 8.29 17.25 -15.02
C MET A 188 7.30 18.17 -14.26
N PRO A 189 6.66 19.14 -14.92
CA PRO A 189 5.57 19.92 -14.31
C PRO A 189 4.52 19.01 -13.64
N VAL A 190 3.84 19.52 -12.62
CA VAL A 190 2.84 18.80 -11.78
C VAL A 190 3.45 17.83 -10.77
N HIS A 191 4.77 17.59 -10.80
CA HIS A 191 5.47 16.79 -9.79
C HIS A 191 5.94 17.67 -8.62
N TYR A 192 4.96 18.23 -7.90
CA TYR A 192 5.20 19.08 -6.73
C TYR A 192 5.78 18.28 -5.57
N GLY A 193 6.56 18.96 -4.73
CA GLY A 193 7.08 18.39 -3.49
C GLY A 193 7.57 19.48 -2.58
N SER A 194 7.29 19.35 -1.28
CA SER A 194 7.75 20.32 -0.29
C SER A 194 8.15 19.58 0.98
N LYS A 195 9.44 19.70 1.34
CA LYS A 195 9.95 19.17 2.60
C LYS A 195 9.38 19.93 3.80
N GLU A 196 9.15 21.24 3.64
CA GLU A 196 8.66 22.12 4.70
C GLU A 196 7.20 21.81 5.07
N LEU A 197 6.39 21.42 4.08
CA LEU A 197 4.99 21.05 4.29
C LEU A 197 4.77 19.55 4.55
N ASN A 198 5.86 18.79 4.72
CA ASN A 198 5.85 17.33 4.86
C ASN A 198 5.14 16.60 3.71
N ILE A 199 5.24 17.12 2.47
CA ILE A 199 4.62 16.52 1.29
C ILE A 199 5.68 15.86 0.41
N VAL A 200 5.52 14.56 0.17
CA VAL A 200 6.47 13.73 -0.55
C VAL A 200 5.84 13.17 -1.83
N SER A 201 6.51 13.38 -2.97
CA SER A 201 6.04 13.00 -4.31
C SER A 201 6.30 11.53 -4.71
N ARG A 202 6.71 10.65 -3.79
CA ARG A 202 7.13 9.27 -4.12
C ARG A 202 6.42 8.22 -3.27
N LEU A 203 5.53 7.45 -3.89
CA LEU A 203 4.83 6.31 -3.28
C LEU A 203 5.77 5.25 -2.69
N ARG A 204 6.91 4.93 -3.33
CA ARG A 204 7.86 3.95 -2.79
C ARG A 204 8.48 4.39 -1.46
N GLN A 205 8.49 5.70 -1.19
CA GLN A 205 9.01 6.26 0.04
C GLN A 205 7.96 6.24 1.18
N ALA A 206 6.68 6.01 0.87
CA ALA A 206 5.59 5.95 1.84
C ALA A 206 5.84 4.90 2.93
N TYR A 207 6.08 3.66 2.50
CA TYR A 207 6.36 2.55 3.42
C TYR A 207 7.57 2.86 4.32
N LYS A 208 8.68 3.35 3.75
CA LYS A 208 9.89 3.68 4.52
C LYS A 208 9.66 4.79 5.54
N CYS A 209 8.80 5.75 5.24
CA CYS A 209 8.49 6.84 6.14
C CYS A 209 7.67 6.34 7.33
N VAL A 210 6.59 5.58 7.06
CA VAL A 210 5.74 4.99 8.11
C VAL A 210 6.56 4.11 9.06
N TYR A 211 7.42 3.22 8.54
CA TYR A 211 8.27 2.38 9.39
C TYR A 211 9.22 3.19 10.28
N LYS A 212 9.77 4.30 9.77
CA LYS A 212 10.71 5.14 10.53
C LYS A 212 10.00 5.95 11.61
N THR A 213 8.81 6.48 11.32
CA THR A 213 7.99 7.19 12.31
C THR A 213 7.55 6.24 13.43
N PHE A 214 7.11 5.02 13.09
CA PHE A 214 6.64 4.05 14.08
C PHE A 214 7.73 3.61 15.07
N HIS A 215 9.00 3.53 14.63
CA HIS A 215 10.12 3.23 15.53
C HIS A 215 10.50 4.41 16.45
N LEU A 216 10.29 5.65 15.99
CA LEU A 216 10.60 6.85 16.78
C LEU A 216 9.53 7.16 17.84
N THR A 217 8.29 6.71 17.63
CA THR A 217 7.19 6.83 18.61
C THR A 217 7.11 5.67 19.61
N SER A 218 7.88 4.59 19.40
CA SER A 218 7.91 3.41 20.26
C SER A 218 9.12 3.38 21.22
N GLN A 219 9.89 4.47 21.31
CA GLN A 219 10.94 4.70 22.31
C GLN A 219 10.53 5.86 23.21
#